data_AF-A0A7W4AYC5-F1
#
_entry.id   AF-A0A7W4AYC5-F1
#
_cell.length_a   1.000
_cell.length_b   1.000
_cell.length_c   1.000
_cell.angle_alpha   90.00
_cell.angle_beta   90.00
_cell.angle_gamma   90.00
#
_symmetry.space_group_name_H-M   'P 1'
#
loop_
_entity.id
_entity.type
_entity.pdbx_description
1 polymer ?
#
loop_
_entity_poly.entity_id
_entity_poly.type
_entity_poly.pdbx_seq_one_letter_code
_entity_poly.pdbx_strand_id
1 'polypeptide(L)'
;MEELINSAKALNAKKLVVLCRLEPGCLGPDGIDHIDAFCQVAERALVNFNADICHWCLAPRLDKSLIEIQYSLAGKVLSRDKAIKFISSFEQDLDVIEERFEDKLTQLINQYIARKR
;
A
#
# COMPACT_ATOMS: atom_id res chain seq x y z
N MET A 1 -28.94 7.23 5.48
CA MET A 1 -27.79 7.73 4.68
C MET A 1 -26.63 8.12 5.59
N GLU A 2 -26.87 8.91 6.63
CA GLU A 2 -25.85 9.24 7.65
C GLU A 2 -25.33 8.03 8.45
N GLU A 3 -26.17 7.02 8.75
CA GLU A 3 -25.71 5.77 9.38
C GLU A 3 -24.78 4.93 8.49
N LEU A 4 -24.99 4.96 7.17
CA LEU A 4 -24.14 4.30 6.18
C LEU A 4 -22.80 5.02 6.04
N ILE A 5 -22.82 6.37 6.06
CA ILE A 5 -21.62 7.21 6.04
C ILE A 5 -20.82 7.05 7.34
N ASN A 6 -21.49 7.00 8.49
CA ASN A 6 -20.85 6.80 9.80
C ASN A 6 -20.33 5.36 9.97
N SER A 7 -21.03 4.36 9.44
CA SER A 7 -20.54 2.96 9.42
C SER A 7 -19.34 2.81 8.49
N ALA A 8 -19.35 3.43 7.31
CA ALA A 8 -18.19 3.45 6.41
C ALA A 8 -17.00 4.21 7.00
N LYS A 9 -17.24 5.35 7.69
CA LYS A 9 -16.19 6.07 8.44
C LYS A 9 -15.64 5.25 9.61
N ALA A 10 -16.50 4.56 10.36
CA ALA A 10 -16.09 3.67 11.45
C ALA A 10 -15.36 2.41 10.96
N LEU A 11 -15.68 1.93 9.75
CA LEU A 11 -14.96 0.86 9.07
C LEU A 11 -13.57 1.34 8.57
N ASN A 12 -13.48 2.61 8.15
CA ASN A 12 -12.24 3.21 7.64
C ASN A 12 -11.29 3.69 8.77
N ALA A 13 -11.83 4.04 9.95
CA ALA A 13 -11.04 4.39 11.14
C ALA A 13 -10.35 3.17 11.81
N LYS A 14 -10.63 1.95 11.34
CA LYS A 14 -10.19 0.70 11.95
C LYS A 14 -9.18 -0.09 11.13
N LYS A 15 -8.74 0.36 9.95
CA LYS A 15 -7.81 -0.40 9.10
C LYS A 15 -6.42 0.18 9.15
N LEU A 16 -5.42 -0.71 9.13
CA LEU A 16 -4.04 -0.29 8.96
C LEU A 16 -3.88 0.26 7.54
N VAL A 17 -3.39 1.48 7.41
CA VAL A 17 -2.97 2.02 6.11
C VAL A 17 -1.48 1.79 5.98
N VAL A 18 -1.08 1.11 4.90
CA VAL A 18 0.32 0.84 4.57
C VAL A 18 0.68 1.61 3.32
N LEU A 19 1.50 2.64 3.48
CA LEU A 19 2.06 3.42 2.37
C LEU A 19 3.38 2.79 1.94
N CYS A 20 3.43 2.29 0.71
CA CYS A 20 4.65 1.83 0.06
C CYS A 20 5.14 2.89 -0.94
N ARG A 21 6.39 3.34 -0.76
CA ARG A 21 7.04 4.31 -1.63
C ARG A 21 7.99 3.60 -2.59
N LEU A 22 7.80 3.82 -3.88
CA LEU A 22 8.49 3.10 -4.94
C LEU A 22 9.51 3.99 -5.62
N GLU A 23 10.77 3.54 -5.69
CA GLU A 23 11.75 4.22 -6.51
C GLU A 23 11.40 4.09 -8.00
N PRO A 24 11.53 5.15 -8.81
CA PRO A 24 11.23 5.09 -10.24
C PRO A 24 11.98 3.98 -10.98
N GLY A 25 13.19 3.66 -10.52
CA GLY A 25 14.04 2.61 -11.11
C GLY A 25 13.40 1.23 -11.16
N CYS A 26 12.38 0.94 -10.34
CA CYS A 26 11.66 -0.34 -10.41
C CYS A 26 10.89 -0.54 -11.74
N LEU A 27 10.65 0.55 -12.48
CA LEU A 27 9.97 0.54 -13.79
C LEU A 27 10.95 0.61 -14.97
N GLY A 28 12.26 0.58 -14.74
CA GLY A 28 13.30 0.68 -15.78
C GLY A 28 13.89 2.09 -15.95
N PRO A 29 14.70 2.33 -17.01
CA PRO A 29 15.47 3.57 -17.19
C PRO A 29 14.64 4.85 -17.33
N ASP A 30 13.48 4.74 -17.95
CA ASP A 30 12.44 5.76 -18.17
C ASP A 30 11.41 5.79 -17.02
N GLY A 31 11.66 5.07 -15.92
CA GLY A 31 10.70 4.92 -14.83
C GLY A 31 10.28 6.23 -14.16
N ILE A 32 11.11 7.28 -14.23
CA ILE A 32 10.78 8.62 -13.72
C ILE A 32 9.55 9.22 -14.40
N ASP A 33 9.33 8.93 -15.68
CA ASP A 33 8.18 9.43 -16.45
C ASP A 33 6.90 8.62 -16.20
N HIS A 34 7.03 7.47 -15.52
CA HIS A 34 5.95 6.49 -15.36
C HIS A 34 5.51 6.26 -13.92
N ILE A 35 6.34 6.62 -12.93
CA ILE A 35 6.12 6.21 -11.54
C ILE A 35 4.79 6.72 -10.97
N ASP A 36 4.40 7.96 -11.29
CA ASP A 36 3.13 8.54 -10.87
C ASP A 36 1.93 7.78 -11.45
N ALA A 37 1.95 7.53 -12.76
CA ALA A 37 0.89 6.79 -13.45
C ALA A 37 0.80 5.35 -12.95
N PHE A 38 1.95 4.70 -12.73
CA PHE A 38 2.01 3.36 -12.17
C PHE A 38 1.37 3.30 -10.77
N CYS A 39 1.77 4.17 -9.84
CA CYS A 39 1.21 4.21 -8.49
C CYS A 39 -0.32 4.32 -8.52
N GLN A 40 -0.86 5.23 -9.35
CA GLN A 40 -2.31 5.43 -9.47
C GLN A 40 -3.06 4.21 -10.02
N VAL A 41 -2.48 3.47 -10.96
CA VAL A 41 -3.12 2.28 -11.56
C VAL A 41 -2.97 1.08 -10.63
N ALA A 42 -1.78 0.89 -10.05
CA ALA A 42 -1.49 -0.22 -9.15
C ALA A 42 -2.28 -0.13 -7.84
N GLU A 43 -2.45 1.07 -7.26
CA GLU A 43 -3.27 1.25 -6.06
C GLU A 43 -4.73 0.84 -6.30
N ARG A 44 -5.31 1.17 -7.47
CA ARG A 44 -6.66 0.70 -7.84
C ARG A 44 -6.73 -0.81 -7.95
N ALA A 45 -5.68 -1.46 -8.46
CA ALA A 45 -5.62 -2.92 -8.54
C ALA A 45 -5.47 -3.58 -7.16
N LEU A 46 -5.03 -2.84 -6.15
CA LEU A 46 -4.82 -3.29 -4.77
C LEU A 46 -6.01 -2.98 -3.84
N VAL A 47 -7.05 -2.27 -4.30
CA VAL A 47 -8.15 -1.80 -3.44
C VAL A 47 -8.84 -2.92 -2.64
N ASN A 48 -8.90 -4.13 -3.21
CA ASN A 48 -9.50 -5.31 -2.57
C ASN A 48 -8.46 -6.27 -1.96
N PHE A 49 -7.16 -5.96 -2.08
CA PHE A 49 -6.08 -6.82 -1.63
C PHE A 49 -5.91 -6.69 -0.10
N ASN A 50 -6.22 -7.76 0.64
CA ASN A 50 -6.28 -7.77 2.11
C ASN A 50 -7.21 -6.69 2.71
N ALA A 51 -8.24 -6.29 1.97
CA ALA A 51 -9.06 -5.12 2.29
C ALA A 51 -9.78 -5.21 3.66
N ASP A 52 -9.97 -6.39 4.23
CA ASP A 52 -10.58 -6.54 5.55
C ASP A 52 -9.66 -6.02 6.68
N ILE A 53 -8.35 -6.02 6.45
CA ILE A 53 -7.32 -5.80 7.49
C ILE A 53 -6.54 -4.51 7.24
N CYS A 54 -6.14 -4.27 5.99
CA CYS A 54 -5.34 -3.10 5.63
C CYS A 54 -5.78 -2.46 4.31
N HIS A 55 -5.30 -1.25 4.10
CA HIS A 55 -5.39 -0.52 2.85
C HIS A 55 -3.99 -0.16 2.37
N TRP A 56 -3.69 -0.54 1.13
CA TRP A 56 -2.40 -0.25 0.49
C TRP A 56 -2.47 1.07 -0.27
N CYS A 57 -1.54 1.97 0.03
CA CYS A 57 -1.32 3.19 -0.74
C CYS A 57 0.05 3.12 -1.41
N LEU A 58 0.16 3.63 -2.64
CA LEU A 58 1.41 3.71 -3.38
C LEU A 58 1.78 5.16 -3.66
N ALA A 59 3.06 5.49 -3.50
CA ALA A 59 3.58 6.79 -3.90
C ALA A 59 4.98 6.66 -4.52
N PRO A 60 5.41 7.60 -5.38
CA PRO A 60 6.79 7.67 -5.80
C PRO A 60 7.73 7.98 -4.63
N ARG A 61 8.93 7.41 -4.66
CA ARG A 61 10.06 7.75 -3.79
C ARG A 61 11.11 8.52 -4.59
N LEU A 62 10.92 9.83 -4.70
CA LEU A 62 11.87 10.74 -5.35
C LEU A 62 12.94 11.25 -4.38
N ASP A 63 12.57 11.35 -3.09
CA ASP A 63 13.50 11.62 -2.00
C ASP A 63 13.86 10.32 -1.28
N LYS A 64 15.13 9.92 -1.37
CA LYS A 64 15.64 8.70 -0.74
C LYS A 64 15.74 8.79 0.78
N SER A 65 15.60 9.98 1.36
CA SER A 65 15.52 10.15 2.82
C SER A 65 14.21 9.62 3.40
N LEU A 66 13.15 9.51 2.57
CA LEU A 66 11.88 8.94 2.99
C LEU A 66 11.97 7.41 3.08
N ILE A 67 11.36 6.85 4.11
CA ILE A 67 11.25 5.39 4.30
C ILE A 67 10.32 4.77 3.25
N GLU A 68 10.63 3.53 2.86
CA GLU A 68 9.89 2.80 1.84
C GLU A 68 8.50 2.40 2.34
N ILE A 69 8.40 1.79 3.53
CA ILE A 69 7.12 1.39 4.13
C ILE A 69 6.80 2.28 5.32
N GLN A 70 5.59 2.83 5.34
CA GLN A 70 5.05 3.60 6.47
C GLN A 70 3.67 3.07 6.84
N TYR A 71 3.48 2.77 8.12
CA TYR A 71 2.19 2.37 8.65
C TYR A 71 1.48 3.55 9.29
N SER A 72 0.16 3.59 9.15
CA SER A 72 -0.67 4.52 9.90
C SER A 72 -2.01 3.91 10.28
N LEU A 73 -2.57 4.37 11.38
CA LEU A 73 -3.89 3.98 11.86
C LEU A 73 -4.61 5.23 12.35
N ALA A 74 -5.83 5.46 11.88
CA ALA A 74 -6.62 6.66 12.16
C ALA A 74 -5.81 7.97 11.97
N GLY A 75 -5.03 8.04 10.88
CA GLY A 75 -4.20 9.21 10.52
C GLY A 75 -2.93 9.40 11.34
N LYS A 76 -2.60 8.49 12.27
CA LYS A 76 -1.37 8.54 13.07
C LYS A 76 -0.36 7.54 12.55
N VAL A 77 0.88 7.98 12.32
CA VAL A 77 1.99 7.09 11.96
C VAL A 77 2.29 6.13 13.10
N LEU A 78 2.52 4.87 12.76
CA LEU A 78 2.87 3.80 13.68
C LEU A 78 4.31 3.33 13.44
N SER A 79 4.97 2.86 14.50
CA SER A 79 6.15 2.00 14.36
C SER A 79 5.73 0.63 13.83
N ARG A 80 6.67 -0.11 13.22
CA ARG A 80 6.45 -1.49 12.77
C ARG A 80 5.92 -2.37 13.91
N ASP A 81 6.49 -2.30 15.11
CA ASP A 81 6.02 -3.08 16.27
C ASP A 81 4.54 -2.85 16.61
N LYS A 82 4.05 -1.61 16.45
CA LYS A 82 2.63 -1.28 16.68
C LYS A 82 1.75 -1.79 15.55
N ALA A 83 2.24 -1.76 14.31
CA ALA A 83 1.56 -2.36 13.17
C ALA A 83 1.45 -3.88 13.32
N ILE A 84 2.53 -4.57 13.74
CA ILE A 84 2.53 -6.01 14.05
C ILE A 84 1.46 -6.32 15.09
N LYS A 85 1.48 -5.62 16.25
CA LYS A 85 0.48 -5.82 17.31
C LYS A 85 -0.96 -5.62 16.83
N PHE A 86 -1.17 -4.63 15.96
CA PHE A 86 -2.48 -4.37 15.39
C PHE A 86 -2.92 -5.53 14.47
N ILE A 87 -2.07 -5.98 13.55
CA ILE A 87 -2.35 -7.09 12.64
C ILE A 87 -2.59 -8.41 13.40
N SER A 88 -1.79 -8.69 14.44
CA SER A 88 -1.97 -9.89 15.26
C SER A 88 -3.31 -9.94 15.99
N SER A 89 -3.99 -8.80 16.20
CA SER A 89 -5.36 -8.77 16.76
C SER A 89 -6.43 -9.36 15.82
N PHE A 90 -6.08 -9.57 14.55
CA PHE A 90 -6.89 -10.27 13.55
C PHE A 90 -6.41 -11.70 13.30
N GLU A 91 -5.53 -12.25 14.15
CA GLU A 91 -4.91 -13.57 13.97
C GLU A 91 -4.15 -13.68 12.64
N GLN A 92 -3.52 -12.58 12.22
CA GLN A 92 -2.70 -12.50 11.01
C GLN A 92 -1.26 -12.15 11.35
N ASP A 93 -0.35 -12.36 10.40
CA ASP A 93 1.06 -12.01 10.48
C ASP A 93 1.36 -10.87 9.50
N LEU A 94 1.99 -9.80 9.98
CA LEU A 94 2.33 -8.65 9.14
C LEU A 94 3.38 -9.04 8.08
N ASP A 95 4.34 -9.90 8.42
CA ASP A 95 5.41 -10.30 7.50
C ASP A 95 4.81 -11.08 6.31
N VAL A 96 3.84 -11.96 6.58
CA VAL A 96 3.11 -12.72 5.54
C VAL A 96 2.23 -11.79 4.69
N ILE A 97 1.62 -10.77 5.28
CA ILE A 97 0.83 -9.77 4.54
C ILE A 97 1.74 -8.95 3.61
N GLU A 98 2.92 -8.56 4.08
CA GLU A 98 3.91 -7.83 3.29
C GLU A 98 4.47 -8.68 2.16
N GLU A 99 4.84 -9.93 2.41
CA GLU A 99 5.33 -10.86 1.38
C GLU A 99 4.32 -11.00 0.23
N ARG A 100 3.04 -11.23 0.56
CA ARG A 100 1.97 -11.34 -0.45
C ARG A 100 1.79 -10.04 -1.24
N PHE A 101 1.94 -8.89 -0.56
CA PHE A 101 1.88 -7.59 -1.22
C PHE A 101 3.07 -7.39 -2.17
N GLU A 102 4.28 -7.75 -1.76
CA GLU A 102 5.50 -7.65 -2.57
C GLU A 102 5.40 -8.53 -3.83
N ASP A 103 4.88 -9.75 -3.69
CA ASP A 103 4.57 -10.64 -4.83
C ASP A 103 3.58 -9.98 -5.79
N LYS A 104 2.48 -9.42 -5.24
CA LYS A 104 1.45 -8.78 -6.04
C LYS A 104 1.98 -7.52 -6.74
N LEU A 105 2.77 -6.72 -6.05
CA LEU A 105 3.39 -5.52 -6.57
C LEU A 105 4.37 -5.86 -7.70
N THR A 106 5.18 -6.89 -7.53
CA THR A 106 6.10 -7.39 -8.57
C THR A 106 5.33 -7.80 -9.83
N GLN A 107 4.20 -8.50 -9.68
CA GLN A 107 3.34 -8.82 -10.81
C GLN A 107 2.81 -7.56 -11.51
N LEU A 108 2.37 -6.55 -10.75
CA LEU A 108 1.85 -5.30 -11.31
C LEU A 108 2.94 -4.51 -12.05
N ILE A 109 4.16 -4.43 -11.49
CA ILE A 109 5.33 -3.81 -12.12
C ILE A 109 5.61 -4.49 -13.46
N ASN A 110 5.72 -5.81 -13.48
CA ASN A 110 6.01 -6.57 -14.69
C ASN A 110 4.93 -6.38 -15.77
N GLN A 111 3.66 -6.39 -15.36
CA GLN A 111 2.54 -6.14 -16.26
C GLN A 111 2.54 -4.71 -16.83
N TYR A 112 2.91 -3.72 -16.01
CA TYR A 112 3.01 -2.33 -16.47
C TYR A 112 4.17 -2.19 -17.47
N ILE A 113 5.35 -2.73 -17.14
CA ILE A 113 6.51 -2.73 -18.04
C ILE A 113 6.20 -3.43 -19.36
N ALA A 114 5.47 -4.54 -19.35
CA ALA A 114 5.09 -5.27 -20.55
C ALA A 114 4.12 -4.50 -21.47
N ARG A 115 3.30 -3.59 -20.91
CA ARG A 115 2.33 -2.79 -21.67
C ARG A 115 2.88 -1.49 -22.23
N LYS A 116 3.98 -0.97 -21.65
CA LYS A 116 4.63 0.26 -22.14
C LYS A 116 5.65 0.03 -23.26
N ARG A 117 6.05 -1.23 -23.47
CA ARG A 117 7.00 -1.63 -24.50
C ARG A 117 6.36 -1.67 -25.89
#